data_AF-H8WVX8-F1
#
_entry.id   AF-H8WVX8-F1
#
_cell.length_a   1.000
_cell.length_b   1.000
_cell.length_c   1.000
_cell.angle_alpha   90.00
_cell.angle_beta   90.00
_cell.angle_gamma   90.00
#
_symmetry.space_group_name_H-M   'P 1'
#
loop_
_entity.id
_entity.type
_entity.pdbx_description
1 polymer ?
#
loop_
_entity_poly.entity_id
_entity_poly.type
_entity_poly.pdbx_seq_one_letter_code
_entity_poly.pdbx_strand_id
1 'polypeptide(L)'
;MSFANAFQKIIDQPEKSDSVLFVDENVVIIKDMFPKAIRHLLVIPRHPDVTHKHPLDVFNSNYKEFTGEELYEMVGEYVEKAKDLIADNLSDKLGIKDKATIQDLKNEYFKAGIHSIPSLNNLHIHVITKDFHSPKMKNKKHYNSFTTKFFVNFDLLNPLYNKAYNRLRSRNDDFDSGSDASSAELKDSDQSEFVRHTRSVAVLEDIIKSTPFKCTICNKTFGNSMVKLKEHLSEEYKTIFGALGNPENLTINDF
;
A
#
# COMPACT_ATOMS: atom_id res chain seq x y z
N MET A 1 26.06 -5.70 0.96
CA MET A 1 24.76 -5.67 1.65
C MET A 1 23.71 -6.26 0.72
N SER A 2 22.86 -7.17 1.21
CA SER A 2 21.74 -7.70 0.42
C SER A 2 20.72 -6.60 0.11
N PHE A 3 20.13 -6.62 -1.09
CA PHE A 3 19.05 -5.69 -1.46
C PHE A 3 17.88 -5.74 -0.47
N ALA A 4 17.64 -6.90 0.17
CA ALA A 4 16.56 -7.09 1.14
C ALA A 4 16.66 -6.16 2.38
N ASN A 5 17.86 -5.65 2.70
CA ASN A 5 18.11 -4.76 3.84
C ASN A 5 18.34 -3.29 3.41
N ALA A 6 17.87 -2.91 2.22
CA ALA A 6 18.12 -1.59 1.66
C ALA A 6 17.65 -0.44 2.57
N PHE A 7 16.56 -0.64 3.32
CA PHE A 7 15.98 0.40 4.18
C PHE A 7 16.65 0.53 5.53
N GLN A 8 17.37 -0.49 6.02
CA GLN A 8 18.05 -0.41 7.31
C GLN A 8 19.03 0.77 7.36
N LYS A 9 19.79 1.00 6.30
CA LYS A 9 20.71 2.14 6.21
C LYS A 9 19.99 3.50 6.28
N ILE A 10 18.78 3.58 5.72
CA ILE A 10 17.96 4.81 5.74
C ILE A 10 17.38 5.02 7.14
N ILE A 11 16.95 3.94 7.82
CA ILE A 11 16.45 4.00 9.20
C ILE A 11 17.55 4.48 10.16
N ASP A 12 18.77 3.95 9.98
CA ASP A 12 19.92 4.23 10.82
C ASP A 12 20.51 5.63 10.58
N GLN A 13 20.55 6.09 9.32
CA GLN A 13 21.19 7.35 8.89
C GLN A 13 20.33 8.09 7.84
N PRO A 14 19.12 8.55 8.22
CA PRO A 14 18.16 9.17 7.31
C PRO A 14 18.71 10.46 6.68
N GLU A 15 19.54 11.22 7.39
CA GLU A 15 20.15 12.47 6.95
C GLU A 15 21.10 12.31 5.75
N LYS A 16 21.52 11.08 5.44
CA LYS A 16 22.43 10.77 4.33
C LYS A 16 21.71 10.37 3.05
N SER A 17 20.39 10.43 3.02
CA SER A 17 19.59 9.99 1.88
C SER A 17 18.70 11.08 1.33
N ASP A 18 18.95 11.48 0.07
CA ASP A 18 18.16 12.48 -0.67
C ASP A 18 16.72 12.00 -0.98
N SER A 19 16.38 10.76 -0.63
CA SER A 19 15.03 10.22 -0.77
C SER A 19 14.12 10.60 0.40
N VAL A 20 14.67 11.00 1.54
CA VAL A 20 13.92 11.32 2.76
C VAL A 20 13.19 12.65 2.59
N LEU A 21 11.88 12.62 2.82
CA LEU A 21 11.01 13.81 2.84
C LEU A 21 10.62 14.21 4.27
N PHE A 22 10.58 13.24 5.17
CA PHE A 22 10.27 13.47 6.57
C PHE A 22 10.94 12.40 7.43
N VAL A 23 11.41 12.80 8.60
CA VAL A 23 11.94 11.89 9.62
C VAL A 23 11.69 12.45 11.01
N ASP A 24 11.31 11.56 11.91
CA ASP A 24 11.30 11.78 13.35
C ASP A 24 11.69 10.49 14.07
N GLU A 25 11.53 10.45 15.39
CA GLU A 25 11.85 9.28 16.23
C GLU A 25 11.08 8.01 15.84
N ASN A 26 9.88 8.12 15.27
CA ASN A 26 8.98 7.00 15.03
C ASN A 26 9.10 6.45 13.61
N VAL A 27 9.16 7.33 12.60
CA VAL A 27 9.11 6.95 11.19
C VAL A 27 10.10 7.71 10.33
N VAL A 28 10.39 7.14 9.16
CA VAL A 28 10.97 7.85 8.02
C VAL A 28 10.03 7.74 6.82
N ILE A 29 9.73 8.86 6.17
CA ILE A 29 8.95 8.90 4.92
C ILE A 29 9.91 9.19 3.77
N ILE A 30 9.96 8.28 2.80
CA ILE A 30 10.88 8.36 1.66
C ILE A 30 10.18 8.26 0.32
N LYS A 31 10.80 8.84 -0.71
CA LYS A 31 10.51 8.55 -2.11
C LYS A 31 10.89 7.09 -2.43
N ASP A 32 9.97 6.31 -2.98
CA ASP A 32 10.31 5.00 -3.54
C ASP A 32 11.28 5.20 -4.71
N MET A 33 12.41 4.47 -4.72
CA MET A 33 13.44 4.58 -5.76
C MET A 33 13.01 4.01 -7.13
N PHE A 34 11.99 3.16 -7.13
CA PHE A 34 11.40 2.52 -8.30
C PHE A 34 9.89 2.81 -8.36
N PRO A 35 9.48 4.09 -8.44
CA PRO A 35 8.09 4.51 -8.29
C PRO A 35 7.18 3.83 -9.31
N LYS A 36 6.03 3.33 -8.86
CA LYS A 36 5.08 2.61 -9.73
C LYS A 36 3.97 3.50 -10.29
N ALA A 37 3.89 4.74 -9.83
CA ALA A 37 2.97 5.79 -10.25
C ALA A 37 3.69 7.14 -10.21
N ILE A 38 3.00 8.24 -10.55
CA ILE A 38 3.55 9.60 -10.51
C ILE A 38 4.05 9.99 -9.12
N ARG A 39 3.34 9.58 -8.07
CA ARG A 39 3.75 9.76 -6.68
C ARG A 39 3.72 8.43 -5.96
N HIS A 40 4.86 8.04 -5.41
CA HIS A 40 5.01 6.79 -4.65
C HIS A 40 5.99 7.01 -3.49
N LEU A 41 5.42 7.10 -2.30
CA LEU A 41 6.13 7.24 -1.03
C LEU A 41 6.05 5.94 -0.23
N LEU A 42 6.99 5.80 0.71
CA LEU A 42 7.02 4.73 1.69
C LEU A 42 7.09 5.34 3.08
N VAL A 43 6.17 4.95 3.95
CA VAL A 43 6.22 5.22 5.39
C VAL A 43 6.88 4.01 6.06
N ILE A 44 7.99 4.22 6.76
CA ILE A 44 8.82 3.15 7.32
C ILE A 44 8.97 3.36 8.82
N PRO A 45 8.32 2.54 9.66
CA PRO A 45 8.53 2.56 11.11
C PRO A 45 9.97 2.18 11.48
N ARG A 46 10.56 2.95 12.40
CA ARG A 46 11.96 2.84 12.83
C ARG A 46 12.15 1.94 14.04
N HIS A 47 11.09 1.71 14.80
CA HIS A 47 11.17 0.94 16.06
C HIS A 47 11.70 -0.49 15.81
N PRO A 48 12.71 -0.96 16.55
CA PRO A 48 13.40 -2.23 16.29
C PRO A 48 12.46 -3.45 16.38
N ASP A 49 11.51 -3.43 17.32
CA ASP A 49 10.54 -4.53 17.49
C ASP A 49 9.48 -4.56 16.38
N VAL A 50 9.32 -3.47 15.63
CA VAL A 50 8.26 -3.29 14.61
C VAL A 50 8.83 -3.48 13.21
N THR A 51 10.00 -2.91 12.93
CA THR A 51 10.50 -2.80 11.56
C THR A 51 10.71 -4.16 10.88
N HIS A 52 10.97 -5.23 11.62
CA HIS A 52 11.15 -6.58 11.03
C HIS A 52 9.92 -7.49 11.20
N LYS A 53 8.79 -6.98 11.70
CA LYS A 53 7.56 -7.76 11.85
C LYS A 53 6.92 -7.99 10.50
N HIS A 54 6.24 -9.13 10.38
CA HIS A 54 5.47 -9.43 9.19
C HIS A 54 4.35 -8.38 9.01
N PRO A 55 4.17 -7.77 7.82
CA PRO A 55 3.24 -6.66 7.62
C PRO A 55 1.78 -6.96 8.01
N LEU A 56 1.33 -8.21 7.85
CA LEU A 56 -0.04 -8.62 8.21
C LEU A 56 -0.26 -8.83 9.71
N ASP A 57 0.82 -8.92 10.49
CA ASP A 57 0.76 -9.23 11.93
C ASP A 57 1.13 -8.03 12.80
N VAL A 58 1.73 -6.99 12.20
CA VAL A 58 2.34 -5.88 12.92
C VAL A 58 1.36 -5.14 13.84
N PHE A 59 0.15 -4.85 13.38
CA PHE A 59 -0.86 -4.15 14.19
C PHE A 59 -1.69 -5.11 15.07
N ASN A 60 -1.59 -6.42 14.83
CA ASN A 60 -2.31 -7.44 15.60
C ASN A 60 -1.52 -7.97 16.79
N SER A 61 -0.31 -7.45 17.00
CA SER A 61 0.62 -7.85 18.06
C SER A 61 0.78 -6.71 19.06
N ASN A 62 0.88 -7.03 20.34
CA ASN A 62 1.32 -6.07 21.35
C ASN A 62 2.84 -6.09 21.49
N TYR A 63 3.38 -4.93 21.83
CA TYR A 63 4.81 -4.70 22.02
C TYR A 63 5.08 -4.35 23.48
N LYS A 64 6.36 -4.23 23.83
CA LYS A 64 6.76 -3.93 25.21
C LYS A 64 6.26 -2.55 25.68
N GLU A 65 6.22 -1.58 24.77
CA GLU A 65 5.98 -0.17 25.09
C GLU A 65 4.61 0.35 24.62
N PHE A 66 3.95 -0.38 23.71
CA PHE A 66 2.68 0.03 23.12
C PHE A 66 1.94 -1.21 22.58
N THR A 67 0.64 -1.06 22.38
CA THR A 67 -0.25 -2.05 21.77
C THR A 67 -0.23 -1.93 20.25
N GLY A 68 -0.73 -2.96 19.57
CA GLY A 68 -0.88 -2.91 18.12
C GLY A 68 -1.91 -1.88 17.63
N GLU A 69 -2.88 -1.53 18.49
CA GLU A 69 -3.88 -0.48 18.25
C GLU A 69 -3.24 0.91 18.29
N GLU A 70 -2.46 1.21 19.34
CA GLU A 70 -1.68 2.45 19.44
C GLU A 70 -0.67 2.59 18.28
N LEU A 71 -0.02 1.49 17.88
CA LEU A 71 0.85 1.48 16.70
C LEU A 71 0.08 1.79 15.41
N TYR A 72 -1.12 1.25 15.25
CA TYR A 72 -1.95 1.47 14.07
C TYR A 72 -2.39 2.92 13.95
N GLU A 73 -2.85 3.52 15.06
CA GLU A 73 -3.24 4.92 15.12
C GLU A 73 -2.06 5.84 14.79
N MET A 74 -0.90 5.64 15.44
CA MET A 74 0.31 6.41 15.18
C MET A 74 0.76 6.31 13.72
N VAL A 75 0.85 5.08 13.16
CA VAL A 75 1.25 4.92 11.75
C VAL A 75 0.20 5.52 10.81
N GLY A 76 -1.07 5.49 11.19
CA GLY A 76 -2.18 6.14 10.47
C GLY A 76 -1.96 7.64 10.28
N GLU A 77 -1.52 8.35 11.32
CA GLU A 77 -1.18 9.78 11.22
C GLU A 77 -0.05 10.03 10.20
N TYR A 78 0.96 9.16 10.17
CA TYR A 78 2.05 9.26 9.20
C TYR A 78 1.65 8.86 7.78
N VAL A 79 0.69 7.94 7.62
CA VAL A 79 0.08 7.63 6.32
C VAL A 79 -0.70 8.84 5.80
N GLU A 80 -1.48 9.51 6.65
CA GLU A 80 -2.19 10.74 6.28
C GLU A 80 -1.22 11.86 5.95
N LYS A 81 -0.16 12.04 6.74
CA LYS A 81 0.93 12.98 6.44
C LYS A 81 1.59 12.70 5.09
N ALA A 82 1.85 11.44 4.75
CA ALA A 82 2.40 11.08 3.44
C ALA A 82 1.42 11.37 2.30
N LYS A 83 0.11 11.19 2.51
CA LYS A 83 -0.91 11.62 1.55
C LYS A 83 -0.94 13.14 1.41
N ASP A 84 -0.78 13.89 2.50
CA ASP A 84 -0.72 15.35 2.47
C ASP A 84 0.51 15.85 1.71
N LEU A 85 1.68 15.25 1.90
CA LEU A 85 2.88 15.56 1.11
C LEU A 85 2.66 15.34 -0.40
N ILE A 86 1.91 14.30 -0.77
CA ILE A 86 1.53 14.06 -2.17
C ILE A 86 0.54 15.12 -2.65
N ALA A 87 -0.49 15.42 -1.86
CA ALA A 87 -1.52 16.40 -2.18
C ALA A 87 -0.95 17.81 -2.38
N ASP A 88 -0.12 18.27 -1.44
CA ASP A 88 0.53 19.58 -1.48
C ASP A 88 1.42 19.69 -2.72
N ASN A 89 2.25 18.68 -2.98
CA ASN A 89 3.11 18.70 -4.16
C ASN A 89 2.30 18.69 -5.49
N LEU A 90 1.21 17.93 -5.58
CA LEU A 90 0.36 17.94 -6.77
C LEU A 90 -0.38 19.28 -6.91
N SER A 91 -0.86 19.85 -5.80
CA SER A 91 -1.49 21.16 -5.74
C SER A 91 -0.55 22.24 -6.30
N ASP A 92 0.70 22.26 -5.85
CA ASP A 92 1.71 23.23 -6.29
C ASP A 92 2.06 23.06 -7.77
N LYS A 93 2.35 21.83 -8.21
CA LYS A 93 2.80 21.57 -9.60
C LYS A 93 1.70 21.82 -10.64
N LEU A 94 0.45 21.59 -10.28
CA LEU A 94 -0.71 21.77 -11.15
C LEU A 94 -1.41 23.12 -10.96
N GLY A 95 -1.06 23.87 -9.91
CA GLY A 95 -1.67 25.17 -9.59
C GLY A 95 -3.11 25.05 -9.05
N ILE A 96 -3.45 23.94 -8.41
CA ILE A 96 -4.79 23.70 -7.86
C ILE A 96 -4.93 24.45 -6.54
N LYS A 97 -5.82 25.44 -6.49
CA LYS A 97 -6.06 26.26 -5.27
C LYS A 97 -7.25 25.79 -4.44
N ASP A 98 -8.14 25.01 -5.06
CA ASP A 98 -9.36 24.55 -4.39
C ASP A 98 -9.06 23.36 -3.48
N LYS A 99 -9.32 23.54 -2.18
CA LYS A 99 -9.09 22.50 -1.16
C LYS A 99 -10.03 21.31 -1.32
N ALA A 100 -11.26 21.53 -1.80
CA ALA A 100 -12.21 20.43 -2.01
C ALA A 100 -11.70 19.48 -3.10
N THR A 101 -11.24 20.03 -4.24
CA THR A 101 -10.60 19.27 -5.32
C THR A 101 -9.40 18.45 -4.84
N ILE A 102 -8.54 19.01 -3.97
CA ILE A 102 -7.41 18.29 -3.40
C ILE A 102 -7.87 17.16 -2.47
N GLN A 103 -8.91 17.40 -1.67
CA GLN A 103 -9.47 16.37 -0.80
C GLN A 103 -10.11 15.23 -1.60
N ASP A 104 -10.83 15.53 -2.68
CA ASP A 104 -11.42 14.55 -3.59
C ASP A 104 -10.32 13.72 -4.26
N LEU A 105 -9.25 14.38 -4.72
CA LEU A 105 -8.07 13.71 -5.28
C LEU A 105 -7.44 12.75 -4.25
N LYS A 106 -7.28 13.19 -3.00
CA LYS A 106 -6.72 12.39 -1.91
C LYS A 106 -7.59 11.15 -1.62
N ASN A 107 -8.91 11.30 -1.61
CA ASN A 107 -9.85 10.21 -1.31
C ASN A 107 -9.96 9.21 -2.48
N GLU A 108 -10.06 9.70 -3.71
CA GLU A 108 -10.35 8.89 -4.88
C GLU A 108 -9.11 8.31 -5.53
N TYR A 109 -8.00 9.05 -5.57
CA TYR A 109 -6.82 8.71 -6.36
C TYR A 109 -5.61 8.26 -5.56
N PHE A 110 -5.59 8.43 -4.23
CA PHE A 110 -4.49 7.92 -3.44
C PHE A 110 -4.84 6.57 -2.84
N LYS A 111 -3.80 5.76 -2.62
CA LYS A 111 -3.90 4.45 -2.01
C LYS A 111 -2.80 4.30 -0.97
N ALA A 112 -3.14 3.74 0.18
CA ALA A 112 -2.18 3.37 1.20
C ALA A 112 -2.32 1.89 1.57
N GLY A 113 -1.21 1.21 1.85
CA GLY A 113 -1.23 -0.19 2.26
C GLY A 113 0.09 -0.92 2.11
N ILE A 114 0.04 -2.24 2.29
CA ILE A 114 1.22 -3.12 2.30
C ILE A 114 1.09 -4.23 1.27
N HIS A 115 2.21 -4.82 0.88
CA HIS A 115 2.22 -6.08 0.17
C HIS A 115 2.13 -7.25 1.14
N SER A 116 1.22 -8.20 0.88
CA SER A 116 1.03 -9.39 1.72
C SER A 116 2.30 -10.22 1.88
N ILE A 117 3.16 -10.21 0.86
CA ILE A 117 4.50 -10.78 0.89
C ILE A 117 5.48 -9.63 0.60
N PRO A 118 6.19 -9.12 1.60
CA PRO A 118 7.09 -7.99 1.40
C PRO A 118 8.32 -8.42 0.58
N SER A 119 8.81 -7.50 -0.25
CA SER A 119 10.04 -7.71 -1.05
C SER A 119 11.32 -7.31 -0.31
N LEU A 120 11.19 -6.59 0.81
CA LEU A 120 12.25 -6.07 1.65
C LEU A 120 11.93 -6.42 3.11
N ASN A 121 12.97 -6.51 3.95
CA ASN A 121 12.81 -7.02 5.31
C ASN A 121 12.19 -5.98 6.26
N ASN A 122 12.45 -4.70 6.04
CA ASN A 122 11.88 -3.64 6.85
C ASN A 122 10.43 -3.37 6.41
N LEU A 123 9.52 -3.24 7.37
CA LEU A 123 8.14 -2.84 7.16
C LEU A 123 8.08 -1.49 6.44
N HIS A 124 7.29 -1.42 5.39
CA HIS A 124 7.06 -0.22 4.62
C HIS A 124 5.61 -0.18 4.15
N ILE A 125 4.94 0.94 4.44
CA ILE A 125 3.60 1.21 3.98
C ILE A 125 3.72 2.04 2.71
N HIS A 126 3.21 1.52 1.61
CA HIS A 126 3.13 2.24 0.34
C HIS A 126 2.05 3.32 0.45
N VAL A 127 2.38 4.54 0.05
CA VAL A 127 1.41 5.63 -0.19
C VAL A 127 1.61 6.10 -1.62
N ILE A 128 0.63 5.83 -2.48
CA ILE A 128 0.81 5.86 -3.94
C ILE A 128 -0.43 6.41 -4.66
N THR A 129 -0.23 7.12 -5.76
CA THR A 129 -1.31 7.51 -6.68
C THR A 129 -1.76 6.35 -7.57
N LYS A 130 -3.05 6.29 -7.90
CA LYS A 130 -3.68 5.20 -8.68
C LYS A 130 -3.49 5.31 -10.20
N ASP A 131 -2.71 6.28 -10.69
CA ASP A 131 -2.44 6.45 -12.12
C ASP A 131 -1.60 5.31 -12.72
N PHE A 132 -0.71 4.72 -11.91
CA PHE A 132 0.27 3.72 -12.32
C PHE A 132 1.05 4.07 -13.61
N HIS A 133 1.19 5.37 -13.89
CA HIS A 133 1.86 5.94 -15.03
C HIS A 133 3.36 6.12 -14.72
N SER A 134 4.13 5.05 -14.91
CA SER A 134 5.57 5.07 -14.65
C SER A 134 6.37 4.20 -15.62
N PRO A 135 7.58 4.62 -16.04
CA PRO A 135 8.51 3.78 -16.78
C PRO A 135 9.04 2.60 -15.94
N LYS A 136 8.98 2.68 -14.60
CA LYS A 136 9.37 1.56 -13.70
C LYS A 136 8.25 0.54 -13.51
N MET A 137 7.03 0.81 -13.99
CA MET A 137 5.95 -0.17 -14.14
C MET A 137 6.24 -1.04 -15.37
N LYS A 138 6.92 -2.18 -15.18
CA LYS A 138 7.56 -2.95 -16.26
C LYS A 138 6.94 -4.31 -16.55
N ASN A 139 6.36 -4.97 -15.55
CA ASN A 139 5.92 -6.35 -15.68
C ASN A 139 4.62 -6.59 -14.90
N LYS A 140 4.03 -7.76 -15.14
CA LYS A 140 2.75 -8.17 -14.54
C LYS A 140 2.79 -8.17 -13.02
N LYS A 141 3.91 -8.62 -12.43
CA LYS A 141 4.11 -8.59 -10.97
C LYS A 141 4.06 -7.17 -10.44
N HIS A 142 4.73 -6.20 -11.08
CA HIS A 142 4.71 -4.82 -10.65
C HIS A 142 3.28 -4.28 -10.61
N TYR A 143 2.47 -4.48 -11.65
CA TYR A 143 1.10 -3.94 -11.66
C TYR A 143 0.18 -4.71 -10.71
N ASN A 144 0.07 -6.03 -10.87
CA ASN A 144 -0.84 -6.86 -10.10
C ASN A 144 -0.49 -6.90 -8.60
N SER A 145 0.75 -6.62 -8.21
CA SER A 145 1.11 -6.48 -6.78
C SER A 145 0.38 -5.33 -6.09
N PHE A 146 -0.02 -4.28 -6.82
CA PHE A 146 -0.79 -3.14 -6.29
C PHE A 146 -2.28 -3.22 -6.58
N THR A 147 -2.71 -4.00 -7.58
CA THR A 147 -4.10 -3.98 -8.10
C THR A 147 -4.87 -5.27 -7.85
N THR A 148 -4.35 -6.17 -7.00
CA THR A 148 -5.01 -7.42 -6.59
C THR A 148 -4.97 -7.59 -5.07
N LYS A 149 -5.46 -8.72 -4.55
CA LYS A 149 -5.37 -9.10 -3.12
C LYS A 149 -3.93 -9.24 -2.60
N PHE A 150 -2.93 -9.14 -3.47
CA PHE A 150 -1.54 -9.02 -3.05
C PHE A 150 -1.25 -7.70 -2.31
N PHE A 151 -2.03 -6.65 -2.60
CA PHE A 151 -1.99 -5.39 -1.88
C PHE A 151 -3.10 -5.35 -0.84
N VAL A 152 -2.75 -5.20 0.42
CA VAL A 152 -3.70 -5.02 1.51
C VAL A 152 -3.77 -3.53 1.83
N ASN A 153 -4.96 -2.94 1.66
CA ASN A 153 -5.21 -1.55 2.01
C ASN A 153 -4.95 -1.33 3.51
N PHE A 154 -4.40 -0.17 3.86
CA PHE A 154 -4.06 0.18 5.23
C PHE A 154 -5.25 0.07 6.19
N ASP A 155 -6.45 0.49 5.76
CA ASP A 155 -7.69 0.40 6.56
C ASP A 155 -8.04 -1.04 6.96
N LEU A 156 -7.71 -2.01 6.11
CA LEU A 156 -7.94 -3.44 6.37
C LEU A 156 -6.91 -4.06 7.31
N LEU A 157 -5.91 -3.29 7.75
CA LEU A 157 -4.94 -3.68 8.76
C LEU A 157 -5.36 -3.25 10.17
N ASN A 158 -6.47 -2.51 10.32
CA ASN A 158 -6.95 -2.04 11.62
C ASN A 158 -7.19 -3.24 12.57
N PRO A 159 -6.58 -3.24 13.77
CA PRO A 159 -6.72 -4.33 14.74
C PRO A 159 -8.15 -4.56 15.21
N LEU A 160 -9.02 -3.56 15.19
CA LEU A 160 -10.43 -3.70 15.60
C LEU A 160 -11.17 -4.69 14.70
N TYR A 161 -10.92 -4.69 13.39
CA TYR A 161 -11.48 -5.69 12.47
C TYR A 161 -10.91 -7.10 12.73
N ASN A 162 -9.73 -7.20 13.34
CA ASN A 162 -9.00 -8.44 13.58
C ASN A 162 -9.16 -8.99 15.01
N LYS A 163 -9.63 -8.19 15.97
CA LYS A 163 -9.83 -8.59 17.38
C LYS A 163 -10.84 -9.74 17.52
N ALA A 164 -11.86 -9.78 16.66
CA ALA A 164 -12.77 -10.91 16.56
C ALA A 164 -12.08 -12.19 16.04
N TYR A 165 -11.14 -12.05 15.09
CA TYR A 165 -10.37 -13.17 14.53
C TYR A 165 -9.42 -13.80 15.56
N ASN A 166 -8.71 -13.00 16.36
CA ASN A 166 -7.81 -13.52 17.39
C ASN A 166 -8.56 -14.26 18.51
N ARG A 167 -9.79 -13.84 18.86
CA ARG A 167 -10.66 -14.57 19.81
C ARG A 167 -11.09 -15.94 19.29
N LEU A 168 -11.31 -16.09 17.98
CA LEU A 168 -11.64 -17.38 17.36
C LEU A 168 -10.42 -18.29 17.25
N ARG A 169 -9.24 -17.73 16.97
CA ARG A 169 -7.99 -18.51 16.87
C ARG A 169 -7.55 -19.06 18.23
N SER A 170 -7.70 -18.29 19.30
CA SER A 170 -7.41 -18.75 20.68
C SER A 170 -8.40 -19.79 21.21
N ARG A 171 -9.51 -20.08 20.49
CA ARG A 171 -10.43 -21.19 20.80
C ARG A 171 -10.12 -22.47 20.03
N ASN A 172 -9.28 -22.42 19.00
CA ASN A 172 -9.00 -23.52 18.08
C ASN A 172 -7.49 -23.87 18.01
N ASP A 173 -6.84 -23.96 19.16
CA ASP A 173 -5.66 -24.83 19.29
C ASP A 173 -6.15 -26.28 19.22
N ASP A 174 -6.44 -26.79 18.00
CA ASP A 174 -6.52 -28.22 17.63
C ASP A 174 -7.25 -28.43 16.28
N PHE A 175 -6.78 -27.82 15.18
CA PHE A 175 -7.16 -28.33 13.85
C PHE A 175 -6.04 -28.14 12.83
N ASP A 176 -5.01 -28.98 12.98
CA ASP A 176 -4.23 -29.43 11.85
C ASP A 176 -5.04 -30.48 11.09
N SER A 177 -5.58 -30.14 9.93
CA SER A 177 -5.68 -31.04 8.76
C SER A 177 -6.38 -30.35 7.60
N GLY A 178 -5.77 -30.48 6.42
CA GLY A 178 -6.30 -29.95 5.17
C GLY A 178 -7.68 -30.52 4.83
N SER A 179 -8.56 -29.64 4.36
CA SER A 179 -9.66 -30.03 3.47
C SER A 179 -10.18 -28.78 2.74
N ASP A 180 -10.14 -28.88 1.41
CA ASP A 180 -11.02 -28.12 0.53
C ASP A 180 -12.47 -28.52 0.81
N ALA A 181 -13.35 -27.55 1.08
CA ALA A 181 -14.72 -27.50 0.55
C ALA A 181 -15.52 -26.32 1.11
N SER A 182 -16.16 -25.60 0.19
CA SER A 182 -17.44 -24.88 0.28
C SER A 182 -17.71 -23.93 1.44
N SER A 183 -17.79 -22.65 1.07
CA SER A 183 -18.71 -21.65 1.61
C SER A 183 -20.09 -22.22 1.96
N ALA A 184 -20.33 -22.45 3.26
CA ALA A 184 -21.67 -22.51 3.84
C ALA A 184 -21.83 -21.29 4.75
N GLU A 185 -22.77 -20.42 4.39
CA GLU A 185 -23.12 -19.19 5.10
C GLU A 185 -23.70 -19.51 6.48
N LEU A 186 -22.94 -19.25 7.54
CA LEU A 186 -23.49 -19.06 8.87
C LEU A 186 -23.84 -17.58 9.02
N LYS A 187 -25.14 -17.29 9.01
CA LYS A 187 -25.68 -15.97 9.32
C LYS A 187 -25.58 -15.75 10.82
N ASP A 188 -24.55 -15.04 11.26
CA ASP A 188 -24.47 -14.45 12.59
C ASP A 188 -24.76 -12.94 12.49
N SER A 189 -25.57 -12.45 13.41
CA SER A 189 -26.25 -11.14 13.39
C SER A 189 -25.39 -9.98 13.92
N ASP A 190 -24.07 -10.09 13.84
CA ASP A 190 -23.11 -9.05 14.22
C ASP A 190 -22.21 -8.74 13.01
N GLN A 191 -22.58 -7.71 12.24
CA GLN A 191 -21.98 -7.35 10.95
C GLN A 191 -20.58 -6.72 11.07
N SER A 192 -19.62 -7.46 11.61
CA SER A 192 -18.21 -7.23 11.25
C SER A 192 -17.81 -8.29 10.22
N GLU A 193 -17.86 -7.94 8.94
CA GLU A 193 -17.30 -8.80 7.89
C GLU A 193 -15.80 -8.99 8.14
N PHE A 194 -15.43 -10.18 8.62
CA PHE A 194 -14.08 -10.57 8.96
C PHE A 194 -13.13 -10.47 7.75
N VAL A 195 -11.98 -9.80 7.87
CA VAL A 195 -11.00 -9.69 6.77
C VAL A 195 -9.89 -10.75 6.90
N ARG A 196 -10.05 -11.89 6.22
CA ARG A 196 -8.97 -12.89 6.12
C ARG A 196 -8.00 -12.54 4.99
N HIS A 197 -6.77 -12.17 5.36
CA HIS A 197 -5.69 -11.94 4.39
C HIS A 197 -5.07 -13.25 3.90
N THR A 198 -4.96 -13.41 2.59
CA THR A 198 -4.26 -14.56 1.98
C THR A 198 -2.77 -14.52 2.34
N ARG A 199 -2.27 -15.57 2.99
CA ARG A 199 -0.84 -15.71 3.35
C ARG A 199 -0.08 -16.74 2.52
N SER A 200 -0.79 -17.60 1.79
CA SER A 200 -0.14 -18.63 0.97
C SER A 200 0.61 -17.99 -0.19
N VAL A 201 1.93 -18.20 -0.23
CA VAL A 201 2.82 -17.73 -1.30
C VAL A 201 2.37 -18.26 -2.65
N ALA A 202 2.05 -19.56 -2.74
CA ALA A 202 1.59 -20.18 -3.98
C ALA A 202 0.31 -19.52 -4.50
N VAL A 203 -0.67 -19.27 -3.63
CA VAL A 203 -1.94 -18.62 -4.00
C VAL A 203 -1.71 -17.18 -4.45
N LEU A 204 -0.89 -16.41 -3.71
CA LEU A 204 -0.61 -15.01 -4.04
C LEU A 204 0.19 -14.85 -5.33
N GLU A 205 1.16 -15.74 -5.57
CA GLU A 205 1.90 -15.78 -6.82
C GLU A 205 1.01 -16.19 -7.99
N ASP A 206 0.10 -17.15 -7.78
CA ASP A 206 -0.88 -17.52 -8.79
C ASP A 206 -1.80 -16.33 -9.12
N ILE A 207 -2.36 -15.65 -8.12
CA ILE A 207 -3.21 -14.46 -8.32
C ILE A 207 -2.50 -13.42 -9.19
N ILE A 208 -1.20 -13.17 -8.96
CA ILE A 208 -0.42 -12.25 -9.80
C ILE A 208 -0.34 -12.76 -11.24
N LYS A 209 -0.08 -14.06 -11.44
CA LYS A 209 0.12 -14.68 -12.76
C LYS A 209 -1.19 -14.85 -13.53
N SER A 210 -2.28 -15.24 -12.88
CA SER A 210 -3.56 -15.59 -13.48
C SER A 210 -4.48 -14.37 -13.69
N THR A 211 -4.45 -13.37 -12.80
CA THR A 211 -5.32 -12.19 -12.91
C THR A 211 -5.01 -11.38 -14.17
N PRO A 212 -5.97 -11.13 -15.08
CA PRO A 212 -5.75 -10.29 -16.24
C PRO A 212 -5.55 -8.83 -15.82
N PHE A 213 -4.86 -8.06 -16.66
CA PHE A 213 -4.74 -6.62 -16.49
C PHE A 213 -6.11 -5.97 -16.54
N LYS A 214 -6.43 -5.21 -15.49
CA LYS A 214 -7.66 -4.46 -15.32
C LYS A 214 -7.31 -3.06 -14.83
N CYS A 215 -7.82 -2.03 -15.50
CA CYS A 215 -7.65 -0.63 -15.10
C CYS A 215 -8.31 -0.39 -13.73
N THR A 216 -7.62 0.28 -12.82
CA THR A 216 -8.15 0.64 -11.49
C THR A 216 -9.10 1.83 -11.51
N ILE A 217 -9.17 2.56 -12.62
CA ILE A 217 -10.00 3.76 -12.77
C ILE A 217 -11.32 3.39 -13.45
N CYS A 218 -11.28 2.90 -14.70
CA CYS A 218 -12.49 2.59 -15.47
C CYS A 218 -12.88 1.10 -15.50
N ASN A 219 -12.15 0.22 -14.81
CA ASN A 219 -12.40 -1.23 -14.76
C ASN A 219 -12.25 -2.00 -16.10
N LYS A 220 -11.82 -1.36 -17.19
CA LYS A 220 -11.55 -2.01 -18.48
C LYS A 220 -10.45 -3.07 -18.36
N THR A 221 -10.58 -4.18 -19.09
CA THR A 221 -9.61 -5.29 -19.08
C THR A 221 -8.77 -5.33 -20.35
N PHE A 222 -7.53 -5.82 -20.21
CA PHE A 222 -6.51 -5.86 -21.28
C PHE A 222 -5.88 -7.25 -21.44
N GLY A 223 -6.49 -8.28 -20.83
CA GLY A 223 -5.96 -9.65 -20.82
C GLY A 223 -4.54 -9.67 -20.25
N ASN A 224 -3.58 -10.18 -21.02
CA ASN A 224 -2.16 -10.23 -20.62
C ASN A 224 -1.28 -9.18 -21.33
N SER A 225 -1.87 -8.20 -22.03
CA SER A 225 -1.11 -7.20 -22.77
C SER A 225 -0.75 -6.00 -21.89
N MET A 226 0.48 -5.99 -21.37
CA MET A 226 0.99 -4.84 -20.60
C MET A 226 1.14 -3.58 -21.46
N VAL A 227 1.44 -3.73 -22.76
CA VAL A 227 1.56 -2.60 -23.69
C VAL A 227 0.22 -1.86 -23.79
N LYS A 228 -0.87 -2.59 -24.09
CA LYS A 228 -2.22 -2.00 -24.17
C LYS A 228 -2.67 -1.40 -22.85
N LEU A 229 -2.34 -2.05 -21.72
CA LEU A 229 -2.62 -1.48 -20.40
C LEU A 229 -1.87 -0.14 -20.22
N LYS A 230 -0.58 -0.06 -20.55
CA LYS A 230 0.22 1.15 -20.36
C LYS A 230 -0.21 2.29 -21.28
N GLU A 231 -0.61 1.99 -22.51
CA GLU A 231 -1.22 2.96 -23.43
C GLU A 231 -2.48 3.56 -22.79
N HIS A 232 -3.36 2.71 -22.28
CA HIS A 232 -4.59 3.15 -21.61
C HIS A 232 -4.33 3.93 -20.31
N LEU A 233 -3.41 3.48 -19.45
CA LEU A 233 -3.05 4.23 -18.23
C LEU A 233 -2.45 5.61 -18.55
N SER A 234 -1.80 5.77 -19.72
CA SER A 234 -1.34 7.07 -20.21
C SER A 234 -2.50 7.99 -20.61
N GLU A 235 -3.55 7.46 -21.23
CA GLU A 235 -4.77 8.20 -21.55
C GLU A 235 -5.52 8.62 -20.28
N GLU A 236 -5.70 7.69 -19.33
CA GLU A 236 -6.31 7.97 -18.04
C GLU A 236 -5.53 9.04 -17.27
N TYR A 237 -4.20 8.91 -17.20
CA TYR A 237 -3.31 9.92 -16.60
C TYR A 237 -3.54 11.32 -17.19
N LYS A 238 -3.53 11.44 -18.53
CA LYS A 238 -3.77 12.72 -19.20
C LYS A 238 -5.16 13.28 -18.93
N THR A 239 -6.16 12.41 -18.86
CA THR A 239 -7.56 12.81 -18.61
C THR A 239 -7.72 13.37 -17.20
N ILE A 240 -7.24 12.63 -16.19
CA ILE A 240 -7.37 13.00 -14.78
C ILE A 240 -6.57 14.26 -14.47
N PHE A 241 -5.26 14.23 -14.75
CA PHE A 241 -4.40 15.36 -14.41
C PHE A 241 -4.57 16.55 -15.34
N GLY A 242 -5.05 16.32 -16.58
CA GLY A 242 -5.37 17.40 -17.53
C GLY A 242 -6.60 18.19 -17.12
N ALA A 243 -7.55 17.55 -16.42
CA ALA A 243 -8.68 18.25 -15.81
C ALA A 243 -8.26 19.11 -14.60
N LEU A 244 -7.12 18.79 -13.96
CA LEU A 244 -6.63 19.44 -12.75
C LEU A 244 -5.60 20.55 -13.03
N GLY A 245 -4.89 20.49 -14.17
CA GLY A 245 -3.84 21.43 -14.54
C GLY A 245 -3.06 20.95 -15.75
N ASN A 246 -1.80 21.38 -15.91
CA ASN A 246 -0.94 20.87 -16.97
C ASN A 246 -0.17 19.62 -16.52
N PRO A 247 -0.46 18.41 -17.05
CA PRO A 247 0.23 17.17 -16.66
C PRO A 247 1.72 17.16 -17.03
N GLU A 248 2.17 18.03 -17.95
CA GLU A 248 3.58 18.14 -18.32
C GLU A 248 4.44 18.72 -17.19
N ASN A 249 3.82 19.41 -16.22
CA ASN A 249 4.49 19.91 -15.03
C ASN A 249 4.81 18.79 -14.02
N LEU A 250 4.27 17.59 -14.22
CA LEU A 250 4.45 16.47 -13.30
C LEU A 250 5.61 15.58 -13.75
N THR A 251 6.69 15.65 -13.00
CA THR A 251 7.80 14.70 -13.06
C THR A 251 7.64 13.62 -11.99
N ILE A 252 7.96 12.37 -12.32
CA ILE A 252 7.76 11.22 -11.41
C ILE A 252 8.59 11.38 -10.13
N ASN A 253 7.94 11.26 -8.97
CA ASN A 253 8.53 11.41 -7.64
C ASN A 253 9.33 12.72 -7.44
N ASP A 254 8.95 13.78 -8.15
CA ASP A 254 9.49 15.13 -7.97
C ASP A 254 8.72 15.85 -6.85
N PHE A 255 9.29 15.81 -5.64
CA PHE A 255 8.77 16.43 -4.41
C PHE A 255 9.51 17.73 -4.12
#